data_AF-A0A953ZXN2-F1
#
_entry.id   AF-A0A953ZXN2-F1
#
_cell.length_a   1.000
_cell.length_b   1.000
_cell.length_c   1.000
_cell.angle_alpha   90.00
_cell.angle_beta   90.00
_cell.angle_gamma   90.00
#
_symmetry.space_group_name_H-M   'P 1'
#
loop_
_entity.id
_entity.type
_entity.pdbx_description
1 polymer ?
#
loop_
_entity_poly.entity_id
_entity_poly.type
_entity_poly.pdbx_seq_one_letter_code
_entity_poly.pdbx_strand_id
1 'polypeptide(L)'
;MKRPGGFTVEPNPVQPGNSVTVTGTPGAKLQVITPQGGRQEITLDKDGKATVEEPVGPGGRFSISDFDPKNPHTVTITVVEPVR
;
A
#
# COMPACT_ATOMS: atom_id res chain seq x y z
N MET A 1 8.70 19.57 12.78
CA MET A 1 9.28 18.21 12.59
C MET A 1 8.45 17.51 11.51
N LYS A 2 8.91 17.55 10.26
CA LYS A 2 8.25 16.85 9.15
C LYS A 2 8.60 15.37 9.33
N ARG A 3 7.64 14.50 9.65
CA ARG A 3 7.90 13.05 9.77
C ARG A 3 8.51 12.57 8.44
N PRO A 4 9.75 12.05 8.41
CA PRO A 4 10.29 11.45 7.20
C PRO A 4 9.51 10.15 6.93
N GLY A 5 8.98 9.98 5.72
CA GLY A 5 8.44 8.68 5.26
C GLY A 5 6.94 8.41 5.46
N GLY A 6 6.08 9.42 5.57
CA GLY A 6 4.63 9.18 5.59
C GLY A 6 4.07 8.99 4.18
N PHE A 7 3.74 7.76 3.79
CA PHE A 7 2.84 7.53 2.65
C PHE A 7 1.40 7.32 3.13
N THR A 8 0.44 7.61 2.27
CA THR A 8 -0.98 7.29 2.45
C THR A 8 -1.41 6.28 1.41
N VAL A 9 -2.45 5.50 1.73
CA VAL A 9 -3.03 4.51 0.82
C VAL A 9 -4.54 4.68 0.80
N GLU A 10 -5.10 4.95 -0.37
CA GLU A 10 -6.53 5.16 -0.55
C GLU A 10 -7.07 4.47 -1.81
N PRO A 11 -8.25 3.82 -1.76
CA PRO A 11 -9.09 3.66 -0.58
C PRO A 11 -8.56 2.59 0.38
N ASN A 12 -8.85 2.75 1.67
CA ASN A 12 -8.66 1.71 2.68
C ASN A 12 -9.87 1.74 3.64
N PRO A 13 -10.77 0.73 3.60
CA PRO A 13 -10.65 -0.54 2.88
C PRO A 13 -10.86 -0.41 1.36
N VAL A 14 -10.42 -1.43 0.61
CA VAL A 14 -10.59 -1.54 -0.85
C VAL A 14 -11.60 -2.63 -1.18
N GLN A 15 -12.26 -2.52 -2.34
CA GLN A 15 -13.15 -3.58 -2.84
C GLN A 15 -12.36 -4.63 -3.65
N PRO A 16 -12.82 -5.88 -3.70
CA PRO A 16 -12.19 -6.93 -4.50
C PRO A 16 -12.01 -6.52 -5.97
N GLY A 17 -10.81 -6.72 -6.51
CA GLY A 17 -10.49 -6.41 -7.91
C GLY A 17 -10.30 -4.92 -8.23
N ASN A 18 -10.38 -4.03 -7.24
CA ASN A 18 -10.03 -2.62 -7.41
C ASN A 18 -8.56 -2.37 -7.08
N SER A 19 -8.05 -1.19 -7.42
CA SER A 19 -6.71 -0.76 -7.05
C SER A 19 -6.71 0.23 -5.88
N VAL A 20 -5.59 0.31 -5.17
CA VAL A 20 -5.30 1.41 -4.24
C VAL A 20 -4.27 2.37 -4.83
N THR A 21 -4.41 3.64 -4.50
CA THR A 21 -3.43 4.69 -4.79
C THR A 21 -2.57 4.93 -3.56
N VAL A 22 -1.26 4.86 -3.75
CA VAL A 22 -0.26 5.20 -2.75
C VAL A 22 0.25 6.60 -3.05
N THR A 23 0.25 7.48 -2.05
CA THR A 23 0.81 8.84 -2.17
C THR A 23 1.89 9.06 -1.13
N GLY A 24 3.02 9.64 -1.49
CA GLY A 24 4.14 9.87 -0.60
C GLY A 24 5.24 10.70 -1.25
N THR A 25 6.49 10.48 -0.84
CA THR A 25 7.65 11.19 -1.40
C THR A 25 7.99 10.64 -2.79
N PRO A 26 8.14 11.50 -3.82
CA PRO A 26 8.62 11.08 -5.15
C PRO A 26 9.90 10.25 -5.09
N GLY A 27 9.94 9.15 -5.85
CA GLY A 27 11.07 8.23 -5.88
C GLY A 27 11.22 7.33 -4.64
N ALA A 28 10.32 7.43 -3.65
CA ALA A 28 10.32 6.50 -2.52
C ALA A 28 10.03 5.08 -3.00
N LYS A 29 10.76 4.12 -2.44
CA LYS A 29 10.52 2.69 -2.63
C LYS A 29 9.69 2.17 -1.48
N LEU A 30 8.70 1.35 -1.79
CA LEU A 30 7.82 0.69 -0.82
C LEU A 30 7.69 -0.79 -1.19
N GLN A 31 7.33 -1.62 -0.22
CA GLN A 31 7.12 -3.04 -0.36
C GLN A 31 5.65 -3.38 -0.11
N VAL A 32 5.02 -4.02 -1.09
CA VAL A 32 3.72 -4.67 -0.94
C VAL A 32 3.96 -6.08 -0.40
N ILE A 33 3.27 -6.43 0.67
CA ILE A 33 3.37 -7.73 1.35
C ILE A 33 2.00 -8.38 1.29
N THR A 34 1.93 -9.48 0.55
CA THR A 34 0.74 -10.33 0.48
C THR A 34 0.62 -11.17 1.75
N PRO A 35 -0.58 -11.65 2.12
CA PRO A 35 -0.76 -12.46 3.32
C PRO A 35 -0.08 -13.84 3.21
N GLN A 36 0.26 -14.28 2.00
CA GLN A 36 1.07 -15.49 1.77
C GLN A 36 2.58 -15.25 1.93
N GLY A 37 2.99 -14.04 2.30
CA GLY A 37 4.40 -13.66 2.48
C GLY A 37 5.12 -13.27 1.19
N GLY A 38 4.42 -13.28 0.05
CA GLY A 38 4.93 -12.75 -1.21
C GLY A 38 5.19 -11.25 -1.11
N ARG A 39 6.32 -10.80 -1.68
CA ARG A 39 6.80 -9.42 -1.60
C ARG A 39 6.96 -8.83 -3.00
N GLN A 40 6.48 -7.62 -3.21
CA GLN A 40 6.66 -6.86 -4.43
C GLN A 40 7.16 -5.46 -4.10
N GLU A 41 8.16 -4.96 -4.84
CA GLU A 41 8.63 -3.58 -4.70
C GLU A 41 7.84 -2.66 -5.63
N ILE A 42 7.48 -1.48 -5.13
CA ILE A 42 6.90 -0.38 -5.91
C ILE A 42 7.73 0.88 -5.69
N THR A 43 7.79 1.74 -6.70
CA THR A 43 8.45 3.04 -6.62
C THR A 43 7.42 4.13 -6.91
N LEU A 44 7.34 5.14 -6.05
CA LEU A 44 6.50 6.30 -6.28
C LEU A 44 7.07 7.15 -7.42
N ASP A 45 6.21 7.57 -8.34
CA ASP A 45 6.58 8.37 -9.50
C ASP A 45 7.07 9.78 -9.13
N LYS A 46 7.32 10.62 -10.15
CA LYS A 46 7.77 12.01 -9.97
C LYS A 46 6.79 12.89 -9.17
N ASP A 47 5.51 12.52 -9.15
CA ASP A 47 4.44 13.23 -8.43
C ASP A 47 4.19 12.58 -7.05
N GLY A 48 4.98 11.56 -6.69
CA GLY A 48 4.86 10.86 -5.42
C GLY A 48 3.71 9.88 -5.38
N LYS A 49 3.31 9.31 -6.53
CA LYS A 49 2.18 8.40 -6.63
C LYS A 49 2.56 7.03 -7.19
N ALA A 50 1.83 6.00 -6.78
CA ALA A 50 1.83 4.70 -7.41
C ALA A 50 0.44 4.06 -7.28
N THR A 51 0.09 3.20 -8.23
CA THR A 51 -1.12 2.38 -8.18
C THR A 51 -0.73 0.93 -7.90
N VAL A 52 -1.43 0.31 -6.96
CA VAL A 52 -1.27 -1.10 -6.61
C VAL A 52 -2.58 -1.80 -6.83
N GLU A 53 -2.60 -2.78 -7.74
CA GLU A 53 -3.73 -3.67 -7.90
C GLU A 53 -3.88 -4.53 -6.64
N GLU A 54 -5.11 -4.68 -6.17
CA GLU A 54 -5.43 -5.53 -5.02
C GLU A 54 -4.96 -6.96 -5.30
N PRO A 55 -3.98 -7.50 -4.55
CA PRO A 55 -3.30 -8.74 -4.91
C PRO A 55 -3.97 -9.99 -4.30
N VAL A 56 -5.10 -9.83 -3.61
CA VAL A 56 -5.83 -10.90 -2.93
C VAL A 56 -7.29 -10.94 -3.41
N GLY A 57 -8.23 -11.37 -2.58
CA GLY A 57 -9.65 -11.34 -2.93
C GLY A 57 -10.51 -10.96 -1.72
N PRO A 58 -11.83 -11.14 -1.81
CA PRO A 58 -12.76 -10.79 -0.72
C PRO A 58 -12.34 -11.36 0.63
N GLY A 59 -12.36 -10.53 1.68
CA GLY A 59 -11.98 -10.92 3.04
C GLY A 59 -10.47 -11.02 3.26
N GLY A 60 -9.66 -10.83 2.22
CA GLY A 60 -8.21 -10.78 2.29
C GLY A 60 -7.66 -9.49 2.91
N ARG A 61 -6.37 -9.52 3.26
CA ARG A 61 -5.61 -8.36 3.70
C ARG A 61 -4.22 -8.40 3.11
N PHE A 62 -3.70 -7.25 2.73
CA PHE A 62 -2.30 -7.08 2.35
C PHE A 62 -1.78 -5.81 3.02
N SER A 63 -0.46 -5.63 3.05
CA SER A 63 0.13 -4.43 3.62
C SER A 63 1.10 -3.77 2.65
N ILE A 64 1.26 -2.47 2.81
CA ILE A 64 2.32 -1.70 2.16
C ILE A 64 3.21 -1.17 3.26
N SER A 65 4.52 -1.33 3.10
CA SER A 65 5.52 -0.86 4.05
C SER A 65 6.60 -0.07 3.34
N ASP A 66 7.14 0.98 3.96
CA ASP A 66 8.40 1.55 3.47
C ASP A 66 9.61 0.65 3.82
N PHE A 67 10.74 0.93 3.18
CA PHE A 67 11.99 0.21 3.42
C PHE A 67 12.82 0.79 4.58
N ASP A 68 12.30 1.69 5.42
CA ASP A 68 13.07 2.22 6.55
C ASP A 68 13.26 1.11 7.61
N PRO A 69 14.49 0.58 7.78
CA PRO A 69 14.72 -0.52 8.71
C PRO A 69 14.69 -0.08 10.18
N LYS A 70 14.76 1.23 10.45
CA LYS A 70 14.73 1.78 11.81
C LYS A 70 13.30 2.05 12.25
N ASN A 71 12.44 2.49 11.34
CA ASN A 71 11.03 2.80 11.62
C ASN A 71 10.14 2.46 10.42
N PRO A 72 9.88 1.18 10.13
CA PRO A 72 9.07 0.83 8.97
C PRO A 72 7.65 1.34 9.18
N HIS A 73 7.17 2.26 8.34
CA HIS A 73 5.75 2.60 8.35
C HIS A 73 5.00 1.56 7.53
N THR A 74 4.01 0.92 8.14
CA THR A 74 3.19 -0.11 7.51
C THR A 74 1.73 0.29 7.53
N VAL A 75 1.08 0.23 6.38
CA VAL A 75 -0.37 0.37 6.23
C VAL A 75 -0.95 -0.99 5.86
N THR A 76 -1.87 -1.49 6.67
CA THR A 76 -2.64 -2.70 6.36
C THR A 76 -3.92 -2.31 5.65
N ILE A 77 -4.19 -2.94 4.50
CA ILE A 77 -5.39 -2.74 3.71
C ILE A 77 -6.27 -3.98 3.88
N THR A 78 -7.56 -3.75 4.15
CA THR A 78 -8.57 -4.83 4.17
C THR A 78 -9.39 -4.79 2.89
N VAL A 79 -9.68 -5.96 2.34
CA VAL A 79 -10.52 -6.13 1.16
C VAL A 79 -11.94 -6.46 1.61
N VAL A 80 -12.85 -5.50 1.46
CA VAL A 80 -14.25 -5.61 1.90
C VAL A 80 -15.18 -5.67 0.70
N GLU A 81 -16.13 -6.60 0.75
CA GLU A 81 -17.17 -6.66 -0.29
C GLU A 81 -18.02 -5.37 -0.30
N PRO A 82 -18.54 -4.96 -1.47
CA PRO A 82 -19.50 -3.87 -1.55
C PRO A 82 -20.74 -4.19 -0.70
N VAL A 83 -21.13 -3.24 0.16
CA VAL A 83 -22.43 -3.29 0.83
C VAL A 83 -23.49 -3.03 -0.23
N ARG A 84 -24.42 -3.98 -0.39
CA ARG A 84 -25.56 -3.88 -1.33
C ARG A 84 -26.67 -3.00 -0.76
#